data_AF-A0AA39WRN0-F1
#
_entry.id   AF-A0AA39WRN0-F1
#
_cell.length_a   1.000
_cell.length_b   1.000
_cell.length_c   1.000
_cell.angle_alpha   90.00
_cell.angle_beta   90.00
_cell.angle_gamma   90.00
#
_symmetry.space_group_name_H-M   'P 1'
#
loop_
_entity.id
_entity.type
_entity.pdbx_description
1 polymer ?
#
loop_
_entity_poly.entity_id
_entity_poly.type
_entity_poly.pdbx_seq_one_letter_code
_entity_poly.pdbx_strand_id
1 'polypeptide(L)'
;MGAKPQSDPWNEIESQRGIAESKVESPEDHSPTNGSPGPSGEPEAENGAANAGDGVRRRITKDRDPTPRPNTEQSDSVGKEKKQRTFFKHIEPKEPFTVRNQIQRTLFGSWINILLIAAPAGIAINYVHFVSRVAVFVVNFIAIVPLAAMLSFATEEIALRTGETLGGLLNATFGNAVELIVAVIALAHGEVVIVQTSLIGSILSNLLLVLGMCFFFGGLRRREQFFNTTVAQTSASLLALAVAAVIVPTVFDISSNTPQSDVARLSRGTSLILLFVYAGYLLFQLKTHSSVFAEESQKVEAKPFKRSMNGLKDGAIAQGFVQSAGIMGGHALSQQRTGNEKLRELLTTPPKKEEDEGEEPQLHFIVAVVALLISTVIIAFCAEFMVDGISAITEGGGISEEFVGLILLPIVGNAAEHATAVTVAIKDKMDLAIGVAVGSSMQVALFVIPLLVMIGWGMGVDAMGLSFDPFQVAVLFVAVLLVNYLIADGKSHWLEGMLLMCLYCIIAVCSWCMFDLIAREVVPLTCLVLIGYPTDHRDGATE
;
A
#
# COMPACT_ATOMS: atom_id res chain seq x y z
N MET A 1 72.82 -13.73 -12.28
CA MET A 1 71.84 -12.62 -12.37
C MET A 1 70.65 -13.00 -11.50
N GLY A 2 70.34 -12.23 -10.46
CA GLY A 2 69.30 -12.56 -9.50
C GLY A 2 67.93 -12.02 -9.90
N ALA A 3 66.86 -12.77 -9.60
CA ALA A 3 65.48 -12.32 -9.78
C ALA A 3 65.09 -11.32 -8.68
N LYS A 4 64.35 -10.26 -9.05
CA LYS A 4 63.64 -9.41 -8.08
C LYS A 4 62.25 -9.99 -7.81
N PRO A 5 61.76 -9.96 -6.55
CA PRO A 5 60.36 -10.25 -6.27
C PRO A 5 59.46 -9.11 -6.74
N GLN A 6 58.21 -9.45 -7.04
CA GLN A 6 57.15 -8.55 -7.51
C GLN A 6 56.36 -8.05 -6.28
N SER A 7 56.10 -6.75 -6.19
CA SER A 7 55.53 -6.11 -4.99
C SER A 7 54.01 -6.18 -4.92
N ASP A 8 53.47 -6.49 -3.74
CA ASP A 8 52.03 -6.55 -3.46
C ASP A 8 51.35 -5.17 -3.51
N PRO A 9 50.16 -5.01 -4.14
CA PRO A 9 49.45 -3.73 -4.21
C PRO A 9 48.89 -3.21 -2.88
N TRP A 10 48.85 -4.05 -1.84
CA TRP A 10 48.14 -3.76 -0.59
C TRP A 10 48.89 -2.81 0.35
N ASN A 11 50.23 -2.72 0.25
CA ASN A 11 51.05 -1.88 1.15
C ASN A 11 50.97 -0.38 0.83
N GLU A 12 50.54 0.01 -0.37
CA GLU A 12 50.43 1.43 -0.76
C GLU A 12 49.23 2.15 -0.08
N ILE A 13 48.21 1.38 0.34
CA ILE A 13 46.95 1.91 0.87
C ILE A 13 47.04 2.23 2.38
N GLU A 14 47.80 1.43 3.15
CA GLU A 14 48.02 1.74 4.57
C GLU A 14 48.84 3.01 4.79
N SER A 15 49.77 3.33 3.87
CA SER A 15 50.54 4.58 3.90
C SER A 15 49.68 5.84 3.77
N GLN A 16 48.45 5.75 3.25
CA GLN A 16 47.55 6.92 3.13
C GLN A 16 46.53 7.04 4.25
N ARG A 17 46.28 5.97 5.03
CA ARG A 17 45.43 6.06 6.23
C ARG A 17 46.12 6.77 7.40
N GLY A 18 47.44 6.67 7.51
CA GLY A 18 48.21 7.24 8.64
C GLY A 18 48.38 8.76 8.68
N ILE A 19 47.78 9.53 7.77
CA ILE A 19 47.99 10.99 7.64
C ILE A 19 46.70 11.80 7.95
N ALA A 20 45.53 11.17 7.99
CA ALA A 20 44.25 11.86 8.22
C ALA A 20 43.87 12.05 9.70
N GLU A 21 44.52 11.35 10.65
CA GLU A 21 44.21 11.40 12.09
C GLU A 21 45.21 12.29 12.87
N SER A 22 45.27 13.58 12.57
CA SER A 22 45.92 14.56 13.47
C SER A 22 45.42 16.00 13.31
N LYS A 23 44.25 16.31 13.91
CA LYS A 23 43.86 17.65 14.41
C LYS A 23 42.46 17.68 15.03
N VAL A 24 42.37 17.44 16.33
CA VAL A 24 41.42 18.16 17.22
C VAL A 24 42.19 18.46 18.50
N GLU A 25 42.19 19.72 18.90
CA GLU A 25 42.98 20.28 20.01
C GLU A 25 42.00 20.76 21.09
N SER A 26 42.26 20.38 22.35
CA SER A 26 41.36 20.64 23.48
C SER A 26 41.41 22.10 23.96
N PRO A 27 40.29 22.63 24.51
CA PRO A 27 40.35 23.68 25.51
C PRO A 27 39.84 23.20 26.89
N GLU A 28 40.59 23.54 27.94
CA GLU A 28 40.26 23.24 29.34
C GLU A 28 39.36 24.32 29.99
N ASP A 29 38.88 23.95 31.17
CA ASP A 29 38.04 24.65 32.14
C ASP A 29 38.47 26.09 32.51
N HIS A 30 37.48 26.99 32.64
CA HIS A 30 37.62 28.22 33.45
C HIS A 30 36.28 28.66 34.08
N SER A 31 36.07 28.26 35.33
CA SER A 31 35.07 28.84 36.25
C SER A 31 35.68 29.97 37.11
N PRO A 32 34.97 31.09 37.37
CA PRO A 32 35.35 32.04 38.41
C PRO A 32 34.57 31.81 39.72
N THR A 33 35.29 31.72 40.83
CA THR A 33 34.77 31.62 42.20
C THR A 33 34.38 32.99 42.80
N ASN A 34 33.31 33.05 43.60
CA ASN A 34 33.33 33.64 44.97
C ASN A 34 31.95 33.63 45.67
N GLY A 35 31.92 33.33 46.98
CA GLY A 35 30.87 33.86 47.90
C GLY A 35 29.97 32.87 48.66
N SER A 36 30.51 32.18 49.66
CA SER A 36 29.77 31.58 50.80
C SER A 36 29.25 32.66 51.79
N PRO A 37 28.37 32.41 52.79
CA PRO A 37 28.03 31.11 53.41
C PRO A 37 26.53 30.82 53.69
N GLY A 38 26.24 29.60 54.19
CA GLY A 38 24.93 29.17 54.71
C GLY A 38 24.65 29.61 56.15
N PRO A 39 24.03 28.80 57.05
CA PRO A 39 23.66 27.37 56.96
C PRO A 39 22.11 27.20 57.08
N SER A 40 21.44 26.12 57.52
CA SER A 40 21.74 24.76 58.05
C SER A 40 20.46 23.89 58.02
N GLY A 41 20.58 22.55 58.01
CA GLY A 41 19.60 21.65 58.66
C GLY A 41 18.74 20.72 57.77
N GLU A 42 19.29 19.55 57.44
CA GLU A 42 18.56 18.28 57.46
C GLU A 42 18.75 17.61 58.85
N PRO A 43 18.09 16.49 59.21
CA PRO A 43 16.92 15.83 58.60
C PRO A 43 15.79 15.56 59.64
N GLU A 44 14.73 14.85 59.24
CA GLU A 44 14.30 13.53 59.79
C GLU A 44 12.82 13.25 59.53
N ALA A 45 12.49 11.96 59.44
CA ALA A 45 11.15 11.44 59.19
C ALA A 45 10.59 10.78 60.46
N GLU A 46 9.27 10.75 60.63
CA GLU A 46 8.57 9.48 60.94
C GLU A 46 7.03 9.51 60.84
N ASN A 47 6.55 8.41 60.28
CA ASN A 47 5.29 7.67 60.42
C ASN A 47 4.31 7.98 61.59
N GLY A 48 3.02 7.65 61.37
CA GLY A 48 2.04 7.33 62.43
C GLY A 48 0.76 8.17 62.37
N ALA A 49 -0.28 7.84 61.61
CA ALA A 49 -1.21 6.71 61.75
C ALA A 49 -2.38 6.90 62.75
N ALA A 50 -3.58 7.05 62.17
CA ALA A 50 -4.86 6.46 62.56
C ALA A 50 -5.70 6.99 63.75
N ASN A 51 -7.02 7.03 63.48
CA ASN A 51 -8.17 6.93 64.39
C ASN A 51 -8.42 8.09 65.39
N ALA A 52 -9.66 8.38 65.80
CA ALA A 52 -11.01 8.11 65.25
C ALA A 52 -12.02 8.92 66.10
N GLY A 53 -13.26 9.09 65.62
CA GLY A 53 -14.39 9.41 66.51
C GLY A 53 -15.36 10.48 66.02
N ASP A 54 -16.65 10.16 66.14
CA ASP A 54 -17.85 11.01 66.24
C ASP A 54 -18.02 12.26 65.34
N GLY A 55 -19.12 12.46 64.63
CA GLY A 55 -20.47 11.97 64.92
C GLY A 55 -21.45 13.15 65.13
N VAL A 56 -22.61 13.05 64.48
CA VAL A 56 -23.87 13.71 64.87
C VAL A 56 -24.06 15.22 64.58
N ARG A 57 -24.39 15.52 63.31
CA ARG A 57 -25.75 15.92 62.88
C ARG A 57 -26.48 17.04 63.69
N ARG A 58 -26.58 18.25 63.09
CA ARG A 58 -27.88 18.97 63.07
C ARG A 58 -28.05 19.94 61.88
N ARG A 59 -29.29 20.37 61.69
CA ARG A 59 -29.94 20.93 60.49
C ARG A 59 -30.59 22.26 60.89
N ILE A 60 -30.68 23.25 59.99
CA ILE A 60 -31.86 24.09 59.66
C ILE A 60 -31.48 25.45 59.05
N THR A 61 -32.21 25.75 57.99
CA THR A 61 -32.32 26.92 57.10
C THR A 61 -32.30 28.34 57.68
N LYS A 62 -31.85 29.33 56.88
CA LYS A 62 -32.67 30.53 56.60
C LYS A 62 -32.26 31.35 55.34
N ASP A 63 -33.23 31.49 54.44
CA ASP A 63 -33.66 32.66 53.64
C ASP A 63 -32.71 33.79 53.14
N ARG A 64 -32.97 34.12 51.85
CA ARG A 64 -33.09 35.45 51.19
C ARG A 64 -31.94 36.04 50.33
N ASP A 65 -32.23 35.95 49.03
CA ASP A 65 -32.11 36.91 47.93
C ASP A 65 -30.75 37.35 47.34
N PRO A 66 -30.67 37.50 46.00
CA PRO A 66 -29.41 37.68 45.28
C PRO A 66 -29.12 39.14 44.93
N THR A 67 -27.83 39.48 44.83
CA THR A 67 -27.35 40.58 43.99
C THR A 67 -26.27 40.04 43.04
N PRO A 68 -26.43 40.20 41.71
CA PRO A 68 -25.44 39.69 40.78
C PRO A 68 -24.20 40.58 40.79
N ARG A 69 -23.02 39.98 40.91
CA ARG A 69 -21.74 40.59 40.54
C ARG A 69 -21.17 39.84 39.33
N PRO A 70 -20.36 40.48 38.47
CA PRO A 70 -19.98 39.90 37.18
C PRO A 70 -19.07 38.69 37.38
N ASN A 71 -19.21 37.69 36.51
CA ASN A 71 -18.33 36.52 36.52
C ASN A 71 -16.91 36.94 36.15
N THR A 72 -15.98 36.80 37.10
CA THR A 72 -14.56 36.68 36.81
C THR A 72 -14.31 35.32 36.15
N GLU A 73 -13.37 35.28 35.20
CA GLU A 73 -12.95 34.08 34.50
C GLU A 73 -12.54 32.97 35.46
N GLN A 74 -13.06 31.75 35.25
CA GLN A 74 -12.65 30.58 36.00
C GLN A 74 -12.23 29.47 35.03
N SER A 75 -10.98 29.04 35.19
CA SER A 75 -10.32 28.02 34.38
C SER A 75 -10.81 26.63 34.78
N ASP A 76 -11.73 26.05 34.02
CA ASP A 76 -12.23 24.72 34.31
C ASP A 76 -11.27 23.62 33.85
N SER A 77 -10.86 22.82 34.84
CA SER A 77 -9.87 21.77 34.72
C SER A 77 -10.34 20.55 33.90
N VAL A 78 -9.42 19.96 33.14
CA VAL A 78 -9.65 18.77 32.32
C VAL A 78 -10.06 17.57 33.20
N GLY A 79 -11.35 17.23 33.17
CA GLY A 79 -11.86 15.99 33.74
C GLY A 79 -11.40 14.77 32.95
N LYS A 80 -10.48 13.97 33.51
CA LYS A 80 -10.10 12.66 32.94
C LYS A 80 -11.22 11.64 33.13
N GLU A 81 -12.10 11.52 32.13
CA GLU A 81 -13.01 10.38 32.06
C GLU A 81 -12.23 9.07 31.87
N LYS A 82 -12.49 8.09 32.74
CA LYS A 82 -11.94 6.73 32.60
C LYS A 82 -12.68 6.01 31.47
N LYS A 83 -12.17 6.10 30.23
CA LYS A 83 -12.65 5.27 29.11
C LYS A 83 -12.56 3.79 29.46
N GLN A 84 -13.71 3.17 29.67
CA GLN A 84 -13.85 1.73 29.80
C GLN A 84 -13.52 1.10 28.43
N ARG A 85 -12.47 0.27 28.38
CA ARG A 85 -12.00 -0.35 27.13
C ARG A 85 -12.96 -1.46 26.67
N THR A 86 -14.03 -1.09 25.97
CA THR A 86 -14.80 -2.05 25.16
C THR A 86 -14.03 -2.35 23.87
N PHE A 87 -13.93 -3.64 23.52
CA PHE A 87 -13.22 -4.10 22.32
C PHE A 87 -13.88 -3.66 21.00
N PHE A 88 -15.15 -3.28 21.08
CA PHE A 88 -15.93 -2.78 19.95
C PHE A 88 -16.24 -1.29 20.15
N LYS A 89 -16.06 -0.51 19.09
CA LYS A 89 -16.53 0.88 19.00
C LYS A 89 -17.98 0.87 18.51
N HIS A 90 -18.91 1.30 19.34
CA HIS A 90 -20.30 1.50 18.90
C HIS A 90 -20.37 2.78 18.08
N ILE A 91 -20.79 2.67 16.82
CA ILE A 91 -20.99 3.79 15.90
C ILE A 91 -22.44 3.68 15.41
N GLU A 92 -23.23 4.72 15.69
CA GLU A 92 -24.63 4.79 15.26
C GLU A 92 -24.69 5.18 13.77
N PRO A 93 -25.40 4.42 12.92
CA PRO A 93 -25.43 4.69 11.48
C PRO A 93 -26.43 5.80 11.12
N LYS A 94 -26.07 6.67 10.15
CA LYS A 94 -26.97 7.68 9.55
C LYS A 94 -28.26 7.09 8.92
N GLU A 95 -28.28 5.81 8.55
CA GLU A 95 -29.47 5.10 8.03
C GLU A 95 -29.71 3.78 8.79
N PRO A 96 -30.98 3.38 9.01
CA PRO A 96 -31.28 2.09 9.63
C PRO A 96 -30.79 0.93 8.76
N PHE A 97 -30.05 0.00 9.39
CA PHE A 97 -29.51 -1.22 8.79
C PHE A 97 -30.61 -2.15 8.26
N THR A 98 -31.14 -1.81 7.09
CA THR A 98 -32.18 -2.57 6.39
C THR A 98 -31.52 -3.59 5.48
N VAL A 99 -31.95 -4.86 5.53
CA VAL A 99 -31.37 -5.97 4.74
C VAL A 99 -31.25 -5.62 3.25
N ARG A 100 -32.26 -4.93 2.70
CA ARG A 100 -32.23 -4.43 1.31
C ARG A 100 -31.10 -3.41 1.06
N ASN A 101 -30.93 -2.42 1.93
CA ASN A 101 -29.87 -1.41 1.79
C ASN A 101 -28.49 -2.04 1.95
N GLN A 102 -28.34 -3.04 2.83
CA GLN A 102 -27.08 -3.77 3.00
C GLN A 102 -26.73 -4.57 1.75
N ILE A 103 -27.63 -5.44 1.27
CA ILE A 103 -27.41 -6.20 0.02
C ILE A 103 -27.15 -5.24 -1.16
N GLN A 104 -27.86 -4.11 -1.23
CA GLN A 104 -27.65 -3.12 -2.28
C GLN A 104 -26.27 -2.44 -2.19
N ARG A 105 -25.79 -2.06 -1.01
CA ARG A 105 -24.46 -1.47 -0.83
C ARG A 105 -23.35 -2.49 -1.10
N THR A 106 -23.52 -3.72 -0.60
CA THR A 106 -22.59 -4.84 -0.81
C THR A 106 -22.46 -5.25 -2.29
N LEU A 107 -23.58 -5.45 -3.00
CA LEU A 107 -23.58 -5.97 -4.38
C LEU A 107 -23.66 -4.90 -5.47
N PHE A 108 -24.09 -3.67 -5.17
CA PHE A 108 -24.23 -2.59 -6.17
C PHE A 108 -23.58 -1.26 -5.75
N GLY A 109 -22.75 -1.25 -4.69
CA GLY A 109 -22.05 -0.05 -4.23
C GLY A 109 -20.91 0.43 -5.15
N SER A 110 -20.30 -0.48 -5.91
CA SER A 110 -19.25 -0.16 -6.89
C SER A 110 -19.67 -0.53 -8.31
N TRP A 111 -19.24 0.28 -9.28
CA TRP A 111 -19.43 0.02 -10.72
C TRP A 111 -18.75 -1.29 -11.16
N ILE A 112 -17.69 -1.69 -10.45
CA ILE A 112 -16.96 -2.93 -10.72
C ILE A 112 -17.81 -4.18 -10.45
N ASN A 113 -18.82 -4.08 -9.58
CA ASN A 113 -19.65 -5.21 -9.17
C ASN A 113 -20.53 -5.76 -10.30
N ILE A 114 -20.66 -5.06 -11.43
CA ILE A 114 -21.25 -5.62 -12.66
C ILE A 114 -20.52 -6.92 -13.08
N LEU A 115 -19.20 -6.98 -12.81
CA LEU A 115 -18.36 -8.15 -13.07
C LEU A 115 -18.62 -9.32 -12.10
N LEU A 116 -19.39 -9.16 -11.02
CA LEU A 116 -19.74 -10.29 -10.13
C LEU A 116 -20.52 -11.40 -10.85
N ILE A 117 -21.16 -11.09 -11.98
CA ILE A 117 -21.81 -12.07 -12.86
C ILE A 117 -20.77 -13.04 -13.48
N ALA A 118 -19.51 -12.62 -13.62
CA ALA A 118 -18.43 -13.48 -14.10
C ALA A 118 -18.10 -14.62 -13.12
N ALA A 119 -18.32 -14.47 -11.81
CA ALA A 119 -18.03 -15.53 -10.83
C ALA A 119 -18.89 -16.80 -11.00
N PRO A 120 -20.23 -16.76 -10.99
CA PRO A 120 -21.04 -17.95 -11.27
C PRO A 120 -20.88 -18.42 -12.72
N ALA A 121 -20.57 -17.52 -13.66
CA ALA A 121 -20.28 -17.90 -15.05
C ALA A 121 -18.97 -18.70 -15.15
N GLY A 122 -17.89 -18.25 -14.51
CA GLY A 122 -16.57 -18.90 -14.50
C GLY A 122 -16.59 -20.28 -13.86
N ILE A 123 -17.34 -20.42 -12.76
CA ILE A 123 -17.63 -21.72 -12.14
C ILE A 123 -18.44 -22.61 -13.08
N ALA A 124 -19.50 -22.07 -13.71
CA ALA A 124 -20.36 -22.86 -14.59
C ALA A 124 -19.63 -23.36 -15.85
N ILE A 125 -18.86 -22.51 -16.53
CA ILE A 125 -18.16 -22.89 -17.77
C ILE A 125 -17.03 -23.90 -17.56
N ASN A 126 -16.46 -24.00 -16.35
CA ASN A 126 -15.43 -25.01 -16.06
C ASN A 126 -15.98 -26.44 -16.23
N TYR A 127 -17.26 -26.67 -15.91
CA TYR A 127 -17.94 -27.96 -16.12
C TYR A 127 -18.43 -28.17 -17.56
N VAL A 128 -18.14 -27.25 -18.49
CA VAL A 128 -18.63 -27.28 -19.87
C VAL A 128 -17.49 -27.62 -20.82
N HIS A 129 -17.34 -28.92 -21.11
CA HIS A 129 -16.23 -29.48 -21.89
C HIS A 129 -16.03 -28.95 -23.32
N PHE A 130 -16.96 -28.15 -23.86
CA PHE A 130 -16.85 -27.50 -25.18
C PHE A 130 -16.35 -26.04 -25.12
N VAL A 131 -16.07 -25.51 -23.93
CA VAL A 131 -15.44 -24.19 -23.73
C VAL A 131 -13.91 -24.35 -23.68
N SER A 132 -13.16 -23.42 -24.27
CA SER A 132 -11.70 -23.46 -24.21
C SER A 132 -11.19 -23.13 -22.80
N ARG A 133 -10.12 -23.80 -22.35
CA ARG A 133 -9.48 -23.51 -21.05
C ARG A 133 -9.03 -22.04 -20.95
N VAL A 134 -8.62 -21.43 -22.06
CA VAL A 134 -8.35 -19.97 -22.16
C VAL A 134 -9.56 -19.12 -21.77
N ALA A 135 -10.78 -19.51 -22.16
CA ALA A 135 -11.99 -18.79 -21.75
C ALA A 135 -12.33 -19.04 -20.27
N VAL A 136 -12.06 -20.24 -19.74
CA VAL A 136 -12.17 -20.53 -18.30
C VAL A 136 -11.21 -19.65 -17.50
N PHE A 137 -9.95 -19.53 -17.93
CA PHE A 137 -8.97 -18.59 -17.36
C PHE A 137 -9.52 -17.15 -17.36
N VAL A 138 -9.87 -16.61 -18.54
CA VAL A 138 -10.25 -15.19 -18.68
C VAL A 138 -11.48 -14.83 -17.86
N VAL A 139 -12.51 -15.70 -17.81
CA VAL A 139 -13.74 -15.38 -17.05
C VAL A 139 -13.50 -15.45 -15.55
N ASN A 140 -12.74 -16.42 -15.04
CA ASN A 140 -12.41 -16.50 -13.62
C ASN A 140 -11.43 -15.38 -13.19
N PHE A 141 -10.46 -15.02 -14.05
CA PHE A 141 -9.58 -13.86 -13.87
C PHE A 141 -10.38 -12.55 -13.74
N ILE A 142 -11.36 -12.32 -14.61
CA ILE A 142 -12.27 -11.16 -14.52
C ILE A 142 -13.16 -11.23 -13.27
N ALA A 143 -13.56 -12.42 -12.83
CA ALA A 143 -14.39 -12.61 -11.64
C ALA A 143 -13.68 -12.26 -10.33
N ILE A 144 -12.35 -12.45 -10.24
CA ILE A 144 -11.57 -12.14 -9.03
C ILE A 144 -11.56 -10.63 -8.74
N VAL A 145 -11.48 -9.77 -9.75
CA VAL A 145 -11.44 -8.29 -9.61
C VAL A 145 -12.54 -7.71 -8.70
N PRO A 146 -13.85 -7.93 -8.95
CA PRO A 146 -14.90 -7.42 -8.07
C PRO A 146 -14.97 -8.16 -6.73
N LEU A 147 -14.54 -9.42 -6.66
CA LEU A 147 -14.51 -10.18 -5.41
C LEU A 147 -13.42 -9.66 -4.46
N ALA A 148 -12.27 -9.25 -5.01
CA ALA A 148 -11.19 -8.57 -4.29
C ALA A 148 -11.69 -7.26 -3.67
N ALA A 149 -12.40 -6.43 -4.45
CA ALA A 149 -13.02 -5.20 -3.95
C ALA A 149 -14.04 -5.47 -2.84
N MET A 150 -14.83 -6.52 -2.98
CA MET A 150 -15.77 -6.98 -1.96
C MET A 150 -15.09 -7.46 -0.67
N LEU A 151 -13.96 -8.19 -0.78
CA LEU A 151 -13.19 -8.67 0.36
C LEU A 151 -12.50 -7.51 1.10
N SER A 152 -11.88 -6.59 0.36
CA SER A 152 -11.23 -5.39 0.90
C SER A 152 -12.25 -4.50 1.66
N PHE A 153 -13.39 -4.18 1.04
CA PHE A 153 -14.46 -3.41 1.70
C PHE A 153 -15.02 -4.11 2.95
N ALA A 154 -15.20 -5.43 2.91
CA ALA A 154 -15.65 -6.19 4.08
C ALA A 154 -14.60 -6.19 5.21
N THR A 155 -13.32 -6.21 4.87
CA THR A 155 -12.20 -6.12 5.82
C THR A 155 -12.17 -4.75 6.52
N GLU A 156 -12.32 -3.68 5.75
CA GLU A 156 -12.39 -2.29 6.24
C GLU A 156 -13.57 -2.08 7.22
N GLU A 157 -14.76 -2.53 6.86
CA GLU A 157 -15.97 -2.49 7.71
C GLU A 157 -15.81 -3.23 9.05
N ILE A 158 -15.02 -4.32 9.08
CA ILE A 158 -14.67 -5.03 10.31
C ILE A 158 -13.61 -4.24 11.09
N ALA A 159 -12.56 -3.77 10.42
CA ALA A 159 -11.44 -3.04 11.02
C ALA A 159 -11.90 -1.76 11.75
N LEU A 160 -12.83 -0.99 11.16
CA LEU A 160 -13.46 0.19 11.77
C LEU A 160 -14.12 -0.10 13.14
N ARG A 161 -14.49 -1.35 13.39
CA ARG A 161 -15.26 -1.79 14.57
C ARG A 161 -14.41 -2.52 15.62
N THR A 162 -13.29 -3.14 15.22
CA THR A 162 -12.43 -3.97 16.09
C THR A 162 -11.32 -3.21 16.84
N GLY A 163 -11.23 -1.89 16.66
CA GLY A 163 -10.21 -1.04 17.28
C GLY A 163 -8.86 -1.09 16.57
N GLU A 164 -8.01 -0.10 16.85
CA GLU A 164 -6.77 0.22 16.13
C GLU A 164 -5.84 -0.99 15.93
N THR A 165 -5.48 -1.71 17.00
CA THR A 165 -4.53 -2.83 16.92
C THR A 165 -5.09 -4.04 16.17
N LEU A 166 -6.34 -4.46 16.42
CA LEU A 166 -6.90 -5.64 15.77
C LEU A 166 -7.42 -5.33 14.35
N GLY A 167 -7.91 -4.12 14.11
CA GLY A 167 -8.23 -3.63 12.77
C GLY A 167 -7.00 -3.52 11.88
N GLY A 168 -5.88 -3.02 12.41
CA GLY A 168 -4.61 -2.99 11.69
C GLY A 168 -4.07 -4.39 11.35
N LEU A 169 -4.18 -5.35 12.28
CA LEU A 169 -3.81 -6.75 12.02
C LEU A 169 -4.74 -7.43 10.99
N LEU A 170 -6.05 -7.15 11.05
CA LEU A 170 -7.01 -7.62 10.06
C LEU A 170 -6.69 -7.05 8.66
N ASN A 171 -6.43 -5.76 8.56
CA ASN A 171 -6.07 -5.12 7.29
C ASN A 171 -4.77 -5.69 6.71
N ALA A 172 -3.75 -5.87 7.55
CA ALA A 172 -2.49 -6.51 7.17
C ALA A 172 -2.65 -7.95 6.65
N THR A 173 -3.59 -8.71 7.22
CA THR A 173 -3.82 -10.12 6.86
C THR A 173 -4.75 -10.26 5.65
N PHE A 174 -5.86 -9.52 5.65
CA PHE A 174 -6.92 -9.67 4.65
C PHE A 174 -6.81 -8.71 3.46
N GLY A 175 -6.02 -7.63 3.54
CA GLY A 175 -5.70 -6.81 2.36
C GLY A 175 -5.04 -7.67 1.28
N ASN A 176 -3.95 -8.35 1.64
CA ASN A 176 -3.23 -9.30 0.77
C ASN A 176 -3.91 -10.68 0.65
N ALA A 177 -5.20 -10.82 0.96
CA ALA A 177 -5.85 -12.14 0.98
C ALA A 177 -5.94 -12.74 -0.42
N VAL A 178 -6.17 -11.94 -1.45
CA VAL A 178 -6.37 -12.43 -2.83
C VAL A 178 -5.06 -13.01 -3.36
N GLU A 179 -3.97 -12.28 -3.17
CA GLU A 179 -2.60 -12.68 -3.46
C GLU A 179 -2.25 -13.98 -2.73
N LEU A 180 -2.54 -14.06 -1.42
CA LEU A 180 -2.25 -15.25 -0.62
C LEU A 180 -3.10 -16.46 -1.05
N ILE A 181 -4.38 -16.29 -1.37
CA ILE A 181 -5.26 -17.38 -1.84
C ILE A 181 -4.78 -17.90 -3.20
N VAL A 182 -4.56 -17.01 -4.17
CA VAL A 182 -4.07 -17.38 -5.50
C VAL A 182 -2.70 -18.05 -5.41
N ALA A 183 -1.79 -17.52 -4.60
CA ALA A 183 -0.45 -18.08 -4.42
C ALA A 183 -0.45 -19.45 -3.71
N VAL A 184 -1.29 -19.66 -2.69
CA VAL A 184 -1.40 -20.97 -2.02
C VAL A 184 -2.00 -22.02 -2.95
N ILE A 185 -2.98 -21.66 -3.78
CA ILE A 185 -3.58 -22.56 -4.77
C ILE A 185 -2.57 -22.90 -5.87
N ALA A 186 -1.89 -21.92 -6.44
CA ALA A 186 -0.81 -22.14 -7.41
C ALA A 186 0.31 -23.02 -6.83
N LEU A 187 0.73 -22.77 -5.59
CA LEU A 187 1.70 -23.61 -4.88
C LEU A 187 1.21 -25.06 -4.68
N ALA A 188 -0.08 -25.25 -4.42
CA ALA A 188 -0.68 -26.59 -4.31
C ALA A 188 -0.75 -27.34 -5.66
N HIS A 189 -0.83 -26.62 -6.78
CA HIS A 189 -0.81 -27.19 -8.13
C HIS A 189 0.64 -27.40 -8.64
N GLY A 190 1.65 -26.96 -7.89
CA GLY A 190 3.08 -27.08 -8.24
C GLY A 190 3.63 -25.90 -9.05
N GLU A 191 2.83 -24.86 -9.26
CA GLU A 191 3.12 -23.66 -10.08
C GLU A 191 4.03 -22.66 -9.35
N VAL A 192 5.18 -23.14 -8.86
CA VAL A 192 6.13 -22.35 -8.03
C VAL A 192 6.63 -21.11 -8.77
N VAL A 193 6.88 -21.22 -10.08
CA VAL A 193 7.32 -20.09 -10.92
C VAL A 193 6.24 -19.00 -10.96
N ILE A 194 4.97 -19.37 -11.18
CA ILE A 194 3.83 -18.42 -11.14
C ILE A 194 3.72 -17.75 -9.77
N VAL A 195 3.89 -18.50 -8.68
CA VAL A 195 3.87 -17.96 -7.31
C VAL A 195 4.98 -16.93 -7.11
N GLN A 196 6.23 -17.28 -7.43
CA GLN A 196 7.37 -16.38 -7.26
C GLN A 196 7.26 -15.12 -8.13
N THR A 197 6.97 -15.29 -9.43
CA THR A 197 6.84 -14.18 -10.38
C THR A 197 5.69 -13.24 -10.03
N SER A 198 4.54 -13.75 -9.58
CA SER A 198 3.40 -12.90 -9.17
C SER A 198 3.59 -12.14 -7.87
N LEU A 199 4.39 -12.65 -6.92
CA LEU A 199 4.74 -11.90 -5.72
C LEU A 199 5.66 -10.71 -6.03
N ILE A 200 6.66 -10.90 -6.90
CA ILE A 200 7.51 -9.81 -7.41
C ILE A 200 6.67 -8.82 -8.23
N GLY A 201 5.79 -9.34 -9.09
CA GLY A 201 4.88 -8.55 -9.91
C GLY A 201 3.91 -7.70 -9.09
N SER A 202 3.42 -8.21 -7.96
CA SER A 202 2.58 -7.47 -7.01
C SER A 202 3.32 -6.26 -6.44
N ILE A 203 4.56 -6.45 -5.99
CA ILE A 203 5.41 -5.35 -5.51
C ILE A 203 5.68 -4.34 -6.63
N LEU A 204 6.09 -4.78 -7.83
CA LEU A 204 6.35 -3.89 -8.97
C LEU A 204 5.11 -3.09 -9.40
N SER A 205 3.95 -3.75 -9.43
CA SER A 205 2.66 -3.11 -9.72
C SER A 205 2.34 -2.04 -8.68
N ASN A 206 2.44 -2.35 -7.40
CA ASN A 206 2.07 -1.40 -6.35
C ASN A 206 3.07 -0.24 -6.25
N LEU A 207 4.37 -0.48 -6.47
CA LEU A 207 5.40 0.56 -6.49
C LEU A 207 5.42 1.46 -7.74
N LEU A 208 5.13 0.91 -8.92
CA LEU A 208 5.31 1.65 -10.18
C LEU A 208 3.98 2.02 -10.83
N LEU A 209 3.05 1.06 -10.95
CA LEU A 209 1.75 1.30 -11.58
C LEU A 209 0.83 2.09 -10.62
N VAL A 210 0.62 1.62 -9.39
CA VAL A 210 -0.32 2.26 -8.44
C VAL A 210 0.19 3.62 -7.99
N LEU A 211 1.39 3.66 -7.43
CA LEU A 211 2.00 4.92 -7.00
C LEU A 211 2.12 5.91 -8.17
N GLY A 212 2.44 5.39 -9.37
CA GLY A 212 2.44 6.15 -10.61
C GLY A 212 1.10 6.79 -10.94
N MET A 213 0.02 6.00 -10.91
CA MET A 213 -1.35 6.49 -11.10
C MET A 213 -1.77 7.49 -10.00
N CYS A 214 -1.41 7.25 -8.73
CA CYS A 214 -1.70 8.14 -7.61
C CYS A 214 -1.07 9.52 -7.81
N PHE A 215 0.24 9.57 -8.07
CA PHE A 215 0.96 10.82 -8.33
C PHE A 215 0.48 11.50 -9.62
N PHE A 216 0.16 10.74 -10.66
CA PHE A 216 -0.34 11.28 -11.92
C PHE A 216 -1.72 11.91 -11.73
N PHE A 217 -2.75 11.12 -11.38
CA PHE A 217 -4.13 11.59 -11.30
C PHE A 217 -4.39 12.56 -10.14
N GLY A 218 -3.73 12.37 -8.99
CA GLY A 218 -3.75 13.35 -7.90
C GLY A 218 -3.08 14.67 -8.28
N GLY A 219 -1.96 14.59 -9.03
CA GLY A 219 -1.17 15.74 -9.48
C GLY A 219 -1.80 16.55 -10.62
N LEU A 220 -2.63 15.96 -11.49
CA LEU A 220 -3.20 16.62 -12.68
C LEU A 220 -3.87 17.98 -12.39
N ARG A 221 -4.47 18.15 -11.21
CA ARG A 221 -5.18 19.37 -10.79
C ARG A 221 -4.42 20.22 -9.77
N ARG A 222 -3.22 19.82 -9.37
CA ARG A 222 -2.41 20.49 -8.32
C ARG A 222 -1.11 21.02 -8.93
N ARG A 223 -0.12 21.34 -8.10
CA ARG A 223 1.27 21.61 -8.53
C ARG A 223 2.17 20.54 -7.93
N GLU A 224 2.08 20.43 -6.61
CA GLU A 224 2.67 19.41 -5.75
C GLU A 224 1.54 18.87 -4.85
N GLN A 225 1.70 17.65 -4.34
CA GLN A 225 0.97 17.08 -3.20
C GLN A 225 2.00 16.68 -2.14
N PHE A 226 1.67 16.86 -0.87
CA PHE A 226 2.55 16.54 0.25
C PHE A 226 2.15 15.21 0.89
N PHE A 227 3.08 14.59 1.59
CA PHE A 227 2.83 13.41 2.43
C PHE A 227 3.85 13.30 3.57
N ASN A 228 3.53 12.49 4.57
CA ASN A 228 4.35 12.21 5.73
C ASN A 228 5.59 11.39 5.34
N THR A 229 6.73 12.06 5.24
CA THR A 229 8.04 11.45 4.94
C THR A 229 8.39 10.32 5.90
N THR A 230 8.06 10.44 7.19
CA THR A 230 8.45 9.45 8.19
C THR A 230 7.77 8.12 7.95
N VAL A 231 6.46 8.13 7.68
CA VAL A 231 5.68 6.93 7.33
C VAL A 231 6.17 6.34 6.01
N ALA A 232 6.28 7.17 4.97
CA ALA A 232 6.66 6.75 3.63
C ALA A 232 8.08 6.14 3.58
N GLN A 233 9.08 6.85 4.13
CA GLN A 233 10.48 6.42 4.16
C GLN A 233 10.68 5.20 5.07
N THR A 234 9.95 5.07 6.18
CA THR A 234 10.06 3.87 7.04
C THR A 234 9.60 2.62 6.28
N SER A 235 8.43 2.70 5.63
CA SER A 235 7.91 1.57 4.83
C SER A 235 8.79 1.24 3.63
N ALA A 236 9.31 2.24 2.91
CA ALA A 236 10.22 1.99 1.78
C ALA A 236 11.61 1.49 2.20
N SER A 237 12.14 1.93 3.35
CA SER A 237 13.41 1.42 3.88
C SER A 237 13.30 -0.04 4.32
N LEU A 238 12.18 -0.41 4.94
CA LEU A 238 11.87 -1.79 5.28
C LEU A 238 11.68 -2.68 4.05
N LEU A 239 11.04 -2.16 3.00
CA LEU A 239 10.94 -2.83 1.70
C LEU A 239 12.30 -2.99 1.02
N ALA A 240 13.16 -1.98 1.05
CA ALA A 240 14.53 -2.07 0.53
C ALA A 240 15.36 -3.13 1.25
N LEU A 241 15.22 -3.23 2.58
CA LEU A 241 15.83 -4.31 3.37
C LEU A 241 15.28 -5.69 2.99
N ALA A 242 13.97 -5.81 2.78
CA ALA A 242 13.33 -7.06 2.37
C ALA A 242 13.83 -7.54 1.00
N VAL A 243 13.88 -6.65 0.00
CA VAL A 243 14.39 -6.95 -1.34
C VAL A 243 15.89 -7.29 -1.29
N ALA A 244 16.68 -6.57 -0.50
CA ALA A 244 18.10 -6.90 -0.31
C ALA A 244 18.31 -8.30 0.30
N ALA A 245 17.44 -8.74 1.21
CA ALA A 245 17.49 -10.08 1.79
C ALA A 245 17.17 -11.19 0.78
N VAL A 246 16.35 -10.91 -0.24
CA VAL A 246 16.01 -11.83 -1.34
C VAL A 246 17.15 -12.00 -2.36
N ILE A 247 18.04 -10.99 -2.50
CA ILE A 247 19.22 -11.08 -3.39
C ILE A 247 20.15 -12.23 -2.94
N VAL A 248 20.34 -12.43 -1.63
CA VAL A 248 21.35 -13.38 -1.13
C VAL A 248 21.03 -14.84 -1.53
N PRO A 249 19.82 -15.40 -1.30
CA PRO A 249 19.46 -16.73 -1.79
C PRO A 249 19.54 -16.84 -3.32
N THR A 250 19.08 -15.82 -4.05
CA THR A 250 19.12 -15.78 -5.52
C THR A 250 20.55 -15.89 -6.07
N VAL A 251 21.49 -15.11 -5.53
CA VAL A 251 22.91 -15.15 -5.97
C VAL A 251 23.57 -16.49 -5.65
N PHE A 252 23.18 -17.14 -4.55
CA PHE A 252 23.67 -18.48 -4.20
C PHE A 252 23.13 -19.57 -5.13
N ASP A 253 21.93 -19.42 -5.69
CA ASP A 253 21.32 -20.37 -6.63
C ASP A 253 21.93 -20.29 -8.04
N ILE A 254 22.25 -19.06 -8.51
CA ILE A 254 22.98 -18.82 -9.77
C ILE A 254 24.39 -19.43 -9.73
N SER A 255 24.98 -19.60 -8.54
CA SER A 255 26.27 -20.27 -8.36
C SER A 255 26.13 -21.78 -8.64
N SER A 256 26.63 -22.21 -9.81
CA SER A 256 26.45 -23.53 -10.42
C SER A 256 26.92 -24.76 -9.61
N ASN A 257 27.41 -24.57 -8.39
CA ASN A 257 27.89 -25.62 -7.49
C ASN A 257 27.08 -25.73 -6.18
N THR A 258 26.05 -24.91 -5.99
CA THR A 258 25.20 -24.94 -4.78
C THR A 258 24.11 -26.01 -4.91
N PRO A 259 23.97 -26.95 -3.96
CA PRO A 259 22.83 -27.85 -3.95
C PRO A 259 21.52 -27.10 -3.67
N GLN A 260 20.45 -27.45 -4.39
CA GLN A 260 19.11 -26.87 -4.18
C GLN A 260 18.63 -26.98 -2.72
N SER A 261 19.03 -28.05 -2.00
CA SER A 261 18.74 -28.21 -0.57
C SER A 261 19.34 -27.11 0.30
N ASP A 262 20.49 -26.56 -0.08
CA ASP A 262 21.17 -25.50 0.67
C ASP A 262 20.59 -24.12 0.34
N VAL A 263 20.19 -23.89 -0.92
CA VAL A 263 19.38 -22.72 -1.32
C VAL A 263 18.03 -22.71 -0.59
N ALA A 264 17.37 -23.87 -0.46
CA ALA A 264 16.12 -24.00 0.28
C ALA A 264 16.30 -23.76 1.79
N ARG A 265 17.37 -24.29 2.40
CA ARG A 265 17.73 -24.00 3.81
C ARG A 265 17.98 -22.52 4.04
N LEU A 266 18.75 -21.87 3.15
CA LEU A 266 19.03 -20.44 3.21
C LEU A 266 17.75 -19.62 3.07
N SER A 267 16.89 -19.96 2.11
CA SER A 267 15.57 -19.34 1.90
C SER A 267 14.68 -19.41 3.14
N ARG A 268 14.63 -20.57 3.82
CA ARG A 268 13.85 -20.75 5.07
C ARG A 268 14.43 -19.93 6.22
N GLY A 269 15.75 -19.92 6.39
CA GLY A 269 16.43 -19.12 7.40
C GLY A 269 16.16 -17.62 7.22
N THR A 270 16.32 -17.11 6.01
CA THR A 270 15.99 -15.72 5.65
C THR A 270 14.50 -15.42 5.85
N SER A 271 13.59 -16.34 5.50
CA SER A 271 12.15 -16.15 5.69
C SER A 271 11.77 -16.00 7.17
N LEU A 272 12.36 -16.79 8.07
CA LEU A 272 12.14 -16.63 9.52
C LEU A 272 12.63 -15.26 10.04
N ILE A 273 13.74 -14.75 9.50
CA ILE A 273 14.26 -13.42 9.85
C ILE A 273 13.31 -12.32 9.34
N LEU A 274 12.81 -12.43 8.10
CA LEU A 274 11.88 -11.46 7.53
C LEU A 274 10.54 -11.43 8.27
N LEU A 275 9.99 -12.58 8.66
CA LEU A 275 8.79 -12.67 9.52
C LEU A 275 9.02 -12.05 10.91
N PHE A 276 10.22 -12.18 11.48
CA PHE A 276 10.58 -11.52 12.74
C PHE A 276 10.66 -9.99 12.57
N VAL A 277 11.28 -9.50 11.49
CA VAL A 277 11.31 -8.07 11.14
C VAL A 277 9.88 -7.54 10.93
N TYR A 278 9.01 -8.31 10.28
CA TYR A 278 7.61 -7.96 10.10
C TYR A 278 6.84 -7.87 11.43
N ALA A 279 7.03 -8.82 12.35
CA ALA A 279 6.44 -8.76 13.68
C ALA A 279 6.95 -7.53 14.46
N GLY A 280 8.23 -7.18 14.32
CA GLY A 280 8.80 -5.93 14.84
C GLY A 280 8.14 -4.68 14.23
N TYR A 281 7.90 -4.67 12.92
CA TYR A 281 7.17 -3.61 12.23
C TYR A 281 5.71 -3.49 12.70
N LEU A 282 4.98 -4.59 12.87
CA LEU A 282 3.61 -4.53 13.41
C LEU A 282 3.58 -3.96 14.83
N LEU A 283 4.56 -4.28 15.68
CA LEU A 283 4.71 -3.66 17.00
C LEU A 283 5.07 -2.16 16.92
N PHE A 284 5.84 -1.77 15.90
CA PHE A 284 6.16 -0.37 15.62
C PHE A 284 4.91 0.42 15.21
N GLN A 285 4.22 -0.05 14.17
CA GLN A 285 3.04 0.57 13.57
C GLN A 285 1.84 0.60 14.53
N LEU A 286 1.50 -0.53 15.15
CA LEU A 286 0.25 -0.68 15.92
C LEU A 286 0.35 -0.28 17.40
N LYS A 287 1.55 0.10 17.88
CA LYS A 287 1.75 0.35 19.33
C LYS A 287 2.77 1.41 19.69
N THR A 288 4.01 1.36 19.18
CA THR A 288 5.05 2.29 19.68
C THR A 288 5.05 3.64 18.94
N HIS A 289 4.66 3.66 17.66
CA HIS A 289 4.66 4.85 16.81
C HIS A 289 3.31 5.11 16.14
N SER A 290 2.20 4.53 16.63
CA SER A 290 0.90 4.64 15.94
C SER A 290 0.41 6.09 15.76
N SER A 291 0.82 7.01 16.64
CA SER A 291 0.58 8.45 16.49
C SER A 291 1.24 9.06 15.25
N VAL A 292 2.40 8.55 14.82
CA VAL A 292 3.11 9.01 13.61
C VAL A 292 2.39 8.52 12.35
N PHE A 293 1.82 7.32 12.39
CA PHE A 293 0.96 6.79 11.33
C PHE A 293 -0.44 7.43 11.28
N ALA A 294 -0.82 8.20 12.30
CA ALA A 294 -2.09 8.93 12.38
C ALA A 294 -1.98 10.42 12.02
N GLU A 295 -0.77 10.92 11.71
CA GLU A 295 -0.52 12.33 11.38
C GLU A 295 -0.73 12.58 9.88
N GLU A 296 -1.82 13.26 9.53
CA GLU A 296 -2.13 13.71 8.16
C GLU A 296 -1.17 14.82 7.69
N SER A 297 -0.79 14.77 6.41
CA SER A 297 0.02 15.80 5.78
C SER A 297 -0.77 17.05 5.35
N GLN A 298 -0.06 18.06 4.83
CA GLN A 298 -0.64 19.32 4.38
C GLN A 298 -1.48 19.14 3.10
N LYS A 299 -2.81 19.31 3.24
CA LYS A 299 -3.76 19.33 2.12
C LYS A 299 -3.62 20.60 1.24
N VAL A 300 -3.69 20.41 -0.08
CA VAL A 300 -3.57 21.35 -1.20
C VAL A 300 -4.85 21.31 -2.05
N GLU A 301 -5.54 22.46 -2.15
CA GLU A 301 -6.77 22.55 -2.93
C GLU A 301 -6.56 22.28 -4.43
N ALA A 302 -7.43 21.45 -5.02
CA ALA A 302 -7.42 21.15 -6.44
C ALA A 302 -7.93 22.33 -7.27
N LYS A 303 -7.19 22.73 -8.32
CA LYS A 303 -7.64 23.77 -9.26
C LYS A 303 -9.04 23.44 -9.80
N PRO A 304 -9.96 24.43 -9.90
CA PRO A 304 -11.30 24.17 -10.42
C PRO A 304 -11.21 23.69 -11.88
N PHE A 305 -12.05 22.73 -12.24
CA PHE A 305 -12.15 22.27 -13.62
C PHE A 305 -12.60 23.45 -14.49
N LYS A 306 -11.79 23.83 -15.48
CA LYS A 306 -12.20 24.85 -16.46
C LYS A 306 -13.38 24.31 -17.25
N ARG A 307 -14.60 24.67 -16.85
CA ARG A 307 -15.78 24.61 -17.72
C ARG A 307 -15.56 25.55 -18.90
N SER A 308 -14.88 25.04 -19.93
CA SER A 308 -14.72 25.70 -21.22
C SER A 308 -16.01 25.63 -22.05
N MET A 309 -17.13 26.06 -21.45
CA MET A 309 -18.34 26.43 -22.17
C MET A 309 -19.19 27.39 -21.32
N ASN A 310 -18.59 28.54 -21.01
CA ASN A 310 -19.24 29.85 -21.16
C ASN A 310 -18.16 30.95 -21.15
N GLY A 311 -17.31 30.89 -22.18
CA GLY A 311 -16.54 32.05 -22.66
C GLY A 311 -17.41 33.05 -23.44
N LEU A 312 -18.73 32.99 -23.29
CA LEU A 312 -19.62 34.07 -23.70
C LEU A 312 -19.37 35.25 -22.77
N LYS A 313 -18.73 36.28 -23.33
CA LYS A 313 -18.60 37.59 -22.73
C LYS A 313 -19.99 38.24 -22.65
N ASP A 314 -20.75 37.95 -21.59
CA ASP A 314 -22.01 38.62 -21.23
C ASP A 314 -21.74 40.08 -20.80
N GLY A 315 -21.29 40.87 -21.77
CA GLY A 315 -20.77 42.22 -21.58
C GLY A 315 -20.13 42.81 -22.84
N ALA A 316 -19.61 41.98 -23.77
CA ALA A 316 -19.03 42.50 -25.02
C ALA A 316 -20.07 42.95 -26.05
N ILE A 317 -21.28 42.38 -26.00
CA ILE A 317 -22.42 42.89 -26.78
C ILE A 317 -23.03 44.13 -26.09
N ALA A 318 -22.99 44.19 -24.75
CA ALA A 318 -23.45 45.36 -23.99
C ALA A 318 -22.55 46.58 -24.18
N GLN A 319 -21.22 46.42 -24.25
CA GLN A 319 -20.30 47.54 -24.55
C GLN A 319 -20.57 48.18 -25.92
N GLY A 320 -21.02 47.41 -26.92
CA GLY A 320 -21.45 47.95 -28.21
C GLY A 320 -22.79 48.70 -28.17
N PHE A 321 -23.67 48.39 -27.21
CA PHE A 321 -24.98 49.05 -27.04
C PHE A 321 -24.94 50.26 -26.09
N VAL A 322 -24.03 50.29 -25.12
CA VAL A 322 -23.87 51.45 -24.22
C VAL A 322 -23.36 52.69 -24.97
N GLN A 323 -22.61 52.52 -26.07
CA GLN A 323 -22.12 53.64 -26.86
C GLN A 323 -23.17 54.25 -27.82
N SER A 324 -24.31 53.57 -28.05
CA SER A 324 -25.46 54.10 -28.79
C SER A 324 -26.60 54.58 -27.89
N ALA A 325 -26.65 54.17 -26.61
CA ALA A 325 -27.63 54.59 -25.62
C ALA A 325 -27.31 55.93 -24.91
N GLY A 326 -26.43 56.76 -25.49
CA GLY A 326 -26.11 58.10 -24.96
C GLY A 326 -27.22 59.16 -25.14
N ILE A 327 -28.40 58.77 -25.67
CA ILE A 327 -29.53 59.65 -25.95
C ILE A 327 -30.82 58.95 -25.51
N MET A 328 -31.62 59.65 -24.71
CA MET A 328 -32.91 59.28 -24.10
C MET A 328 -32.91 58.37 -22.85
N GLY A 329 -33.51 58.91 -21.79
CA GLY A 329 -34.50 58.17 -20.99
C GLY A 329 -34.00 57.55 -19.69
N GLY A 330 -34.44 58.11 -18.55
CA GLY A 330 -34.42 57.39 -17.28
C GLY A 330 -35.43 56.23 -17.23
N HIS A 331 -35.43 55.48 -16.13
CA HIS A 331 -36.19 54.23 -15.86
C HIS A 331 -35.53 52.89 -16.27
N ALA A 332 -34.39 52.56 -15.66
CA ALA A 332 -33.85 51.18 -15.66
C ALA A 332 -33.08 50.77 -14.39
N LEU A 333 -33.35 51.40 -13.22
CA LEU A 333 -32.52 51.27 -12.00
C LEU A 333 -33.08 50.37 -10.88
N SER A 334 -34.02 49.45 -11.16
CA SER A 334 -34.69 48.64 -10.12
C SER A 334 -34.43 47.13 -10.16
N GLN A 335 -33.87 46.56 -11.23
CA GLN A 335 -33.82 45.08 -11.41
C GLN A 335 -32.41 44.45 -11.37
N GLN A 336 -31.35 45.24 -11.17
CA GLN A 336 -29.95 44.77 -11.27
C GLN A 336 -29.26 44.54 -9.91
N ARG A 337 -30.00 44.51 -8.79
CA ARG A 337 -29.43 44.38 -7.44
C ARG A 337 -29.20 42.92 -7.01
N THR A 338 -30.12 42.02 -7.36
CA THR A 338 -30.15 40.61 -6.93
C THR A 338 -29.07 39.72 -7.54
N GLY A 339 -28.58 40.02 -8.75
CA GLY A 339 -27.50 39.26 -9.38
C GLY A 339 -26.15 39.47 -8.71
N ASN A 340 -25.86 40.71 -8.30
CA ASN A 340 -24.59 41.07 -7.67
C ASN A 340 -24.48 40.58 -6.22
N GLU A 341 -25.61 40.39 -5.53
CA GLU A 341 -25.63 39.82 -4.18
C GLU A 341 -25.26 38.33 -4.19
N LYS A 342 -25.86 37.51 -5.09
CA LYS A 342 -25.44 36.10 -5.27
C LYS A 342 -24.01 35.95 -5.74
N LEU A 343 -23.51 36.85 -6.60
CA LEU A 343 -22.11 36.82 -7.02
C LEU A 343 -21.16 37.20 -5.88
N ARG A 344 -21.55 38.15 -5.02
CA ARG A 344 -20.81 38.45 -3.78
C ARG A 344 -20.82 37.25 -2.83
N GLU A 345 -21.97 36.63 -2.60
CA GLU A 345 -22.13 35.45 -1.74
C GLU A 345 -21.20 34.32 -2.19
N LEU A 346 -21.13 34.03 -3.50
CA LEU A 346 -20.19 33.04 -4.09
C LEU A 346 -18.70 33.45 -4.01
N LEU A 347 -18.39 34.73 -3.78
CA LEU A 347 -17.02 35.25 -3.62
C LEU A 347 -16.62 35.43 -2.15
N THR A 348 -17.58 35.57 -1.22
CA THR A 348 -17.33 35.76 0.21
C THR A 348 -17.55 34.50 1.04
N THR A 349 -18.28 33.52 0.53
CA THR A 349 -18.31 32.19 1.15
C THR A 349 -16.97 31.53 0.82
N PRO A 350 -16.11 31.19 1.80
CA PRO A 350 -14.98 30.32 1.52
C PRO A 350 -15.52 29.02 0.90
N PRO A 351 -14.78 28.33 0.01
CA PRO A 351 -15.20 26.98 -0.39
C PRO A 351 -15.51 26.22 0.89
N LYS A 352 -16.68 25.58 0.96
CA LYS A 352 -16.95 24.66 2.06
C LYS A 352 -15.75 23.72 2.11
N LYS A 353 -15.01 23.74 3.22
CA LYS A 353 -14.13 22.62 3.52
C LYS A 353 -15.02 21.41 3.41
N GLU A 354 -14.66 20.48 2.53
CA GLU A 354 -15.16 19.13 2.64
C GLU A 354 -14.58 18.64 3.97
N GLU A 355 -15.35 18.86 5.04
CA GLU A 355 -15.05 18.28 6.34
C GLU A 355 -14.99 16.79 6.09
N ASP A 356 -13.81 16.24 6.38
CA ASP A 356 -13.46 14.86 6.06
C ASP A 356 -14.25 13.98 7.04
N GLU A 357 -15.52 13.69 6.71
CA GLU A 357 -16.39 12.81 7.49
C GLU A 357 -15.69 11.46 7.59
N GLY A 358 -15.06 11.21 8.75
CA GLY A 358 -14.32 9.98 9.00
C GLY A 358 -15.23 8.78 8.75
N GLU A 359 -14.71 7.79 8.01
CA GLU A 359 -15.52 6.75 7.37
C GLU A 359 -16.44 6.02 8.37
N GLU A 360 -17.73 6.35 8.30
CA GLU A 360 -18.78 5.72 9.08
C GLU A 360 -19.09 4.33 8.51
N PRO A 361 -19.17 3.28 9.34
CA PRO A 361 -19.31 1.91 8.86
C PRO A 361 -20.72 1.65 8.29
N GLN A 362 -20.76 1.28 7.03
CA GLN A 362 -21.94 1.13 6.18
C GLN A 362 -22.63 -0.23 6.30
N LEU A 363 -21.92 -1.26 6.78
CA LEU A 363 -22.44 -2.62 6.95
C LEU A 363 -22.57 -2.99 8.43
N HIS A 364 -23.59 -3.77 8.78
CA HIS A 364 -23.66 -4.37 10.11
C HIS A 364 -22.54 -5.42 10.25
N PHE A 365 -21.89 -5.50 11.42
CA PHE A 365 -20.69 -6.32 11.64
C PHE A 365 -20.83 -7.78 11.14
N ILE A 366 -21.95 -8.44 11.44
CA ILE A 366 -22.21 -9.81 10.98
C ILE A 366 -22.28 -9.90 9.44
N VAL A 367 -22.83 -8.89 8.78
CA VAL A 367 -22.93 -8.84 7.31
C VAL A 367 -21.55 -8.64 6.69
N ALA A 368 -20.68 -7.82 7.29
CA ALA A 368 -19.29 -7.68 6.85
C ALA A 368 -18.51 -9.01 7.00
N VAL A 369 -18.63 -9.69 8.14
CA VAL A 369 -18.00 -11.02 8.35
C VAL A 369 -18.53 -12.06 7.36
N VAL A 370 -19.85 -12.12 7.11
CA VAL A 370 -20.44 -13.04 6.14
C VAL A 370 -20.01 -12.69 4.72
N ALA A 371 -19.93 -11.41 4.35
CA ALA A 371 -19.44 -10.97 3.05
C ALA A 371 -17.97 -11.37 2.82
N LEU A 372 -17.10 -11.15 3.82
CA LEU A 372 -15.70 -11.55 3.80
C LEU A 372 -15.53 -13.07 3.61
N LEU A 373 -16.29 -13.88 4.35
CA LEU A 373 -16.22 -15.34 4.22
C LEU A 373 -16.72 -15.82 2.85
N ILE A 374 -17.83 -15.25 2.34
CA ILE A 374 -18.39 -15.61 1.04
C ILE A 374 -17.44 -15.19 -0.10
N SER A 375 -16.89 -13.97 -0.07
CA SER A 375 -15.94 -13.52 -1.10
C SER A 375 -14.68 -14.39 -1.08
N THR A 376 -14.13 -14.69 0.10
CA THR A 376 -12.96 -15.58 0.26
C THR A 376 -13.18 -16.95 -0.40
N VAL A 377 -14.33 -17.59 -0.15
CA VAL A 377 -14.65 -18.92 -0.72
C VAL A 377 -14.85 -18.85 -2.24
N ILE A 378 -15.53 -17.81 -2.76
CA ILE A 378 -15.73 -17.68 -4.21
C ILE A 378 -14.40 -17.34 -4.91
N ILE A 379 -13.54 -16.52 -4.30
CA ILE A 379 -12.18 -16.24 -4.81
C ILE A 379 -11.38 -17.54 -4.89
N ALA A 380 -11.44 -18.41 -3.88
CA ALA A 380 -10.74 -19.69 -3.91
C ALA A 380 -11.19 -20.57 -5.09
N PHE A 381 -12.50 -20.73 -5.33
CA PHE A 381 -13.00 -21.48 -6.50
C PHE A 381 -12.61 -20.84 -7.84
N CYS A 382 -12.69 -19.51 -7.96
CA CYS A 382 -12.25 -18.84 -9.18
C CYS A 382 -10.74 -18.94 -9.39
N ALA A 383 -9.94 -18.89 -8.32
CA ALA A 383 -8.49 -19.03 -8.37
C ALA A 383 -8.06 -20.44 -8.77
N GLU A 384 -8.73 -21.49 -8.26
CA GLU A 384 -8.51 -22.90 -8.66
C GLU A 384 -8.66 -23.05 -10.18
N PHE A 385 -9.81 -22.62 -10.74
CA PHE A 385 -10.07 -22.73 -12.18
C PHE A 385 -9.25 -21.75 -13.04
N MET A 386 -8.75 -20.66 -12.46
CA MET A 386 -7.82 -19.76 -13.12
C MET A 386 -6.43 -20.40 -13.21
N VAL A 387 -5.92 -20.98 -12.11
CA VAL A 387 -4.60 -21.64 -12.07
C VAL A 387 -4.56 -22.83 -13.04
N ASP A 388 -5.59 -23.68 -13.05
CA ASP A 388 -5.72 -24.79 -14.03
C ASP A 388 -5.79 -24.34 -15.50
N GLY A 389 -6.10 -23.05 -15.72
CA GLY A 389 -6.13 -22.42 -17.04
C GLY A 389 -4.77 -21.87 -17.51
N ILE A 390 -3.76 -21.79 -16.65
CA ILE A 390 -2.47 -21.14 -16.96
C ILE A 390 -1.73 -21.88 -18.07
N SER A 391 -1.55 -23.21 -17.95
CA SER A 391 -0.83 -24.00 -18.97
C SER A 391 -1.49 -23.84 -20.36
N ALA A 392 -2.81 -23.70 -20.42
CA ALA A 392 -3.53 -23.53 -21.68
C ALA A 392 -3.36 -22.14 -22.34
N ILE A 393 -2.91 -21.12 -21.61
CA ILE A 393 -2.54 -19.82 -22.20
C ILE A 393 -1.05 -19.74 -22.56
N THR A 394 -0.21 -20.58 -21.96
CA THR A 394 1.24 -20.60 -22.20
C THR A 394 1.68 -21.64 -23.24
N GLU A 395 0.98 -22.78 -23.35
CA GLU A 395 1.17 -23.84 -24.37
C GLU A 395 1.24 -23.31 -25.81
N GLY A 396 0.49 -22.25 -26.12
CA GLY A 396 0.47 -21.65 -27.46
C GLY A 396 1.73 -20.88 -27.84
N GLY A 397 2.70 -20.73 -26.94
CA GLY A 397 3.97 -20.04 -27.19
C GLY A 397 3.84 -18.53 -27.43
N GLY A 398 2.69 -17.93 -27.09
CA GLY A 398 2.41 -16.51 -27.29
C GLY A 398 2.49 -15.66 -26.02
N ILE A 399 2.46 -16.28 -24.85
CA ILE A 399 2.56 -15.64 -23.52
C ILE A 399 3.37 -16.58 -22.62
N SER A 400 4.32 -16.05 -21.86
CA SER A 400 5.13 -16.84 -20.91
C SER A 400 4.49 -16.92 -19.53
N GLU A 401 4.82 -17.96 -18.77
CA GLU A 401 4.41 -18.10 -17.36
C GLU A 401 4.90 -16.91 -16.52
N GLU A 402 6.11 -16.45 -16.78
CA GLU A 402 6.69 -15.28 -16.12
C GLU A 402 5.93 -13.99 -16.48
N PHE A 403 5.42 -13.82 -17.69
CA PHE A 403 4.60 -12.66 -18.03
C PHE A 403 3.21 -12.73 -17.38
N VAL A 404 2.60 -13.92 -17.34
CA VAL A 404 1.32 -14.14 -16.63
C VAL A 404 1.47 -13.79 -15.16
N GLY A 405 2.52 -14.31 -14.50
CA GLY A 405 2.81 -14.04 -13.11
C GLY A 405 3.24 -12.59 -12.86
N LEU A 406 4.26 -12.07 -13.55
CA LEU A 406 4.86 -10.76 -13.27
C LEU A 406 3.92 -9.57 -13.60
N ILE A 407 3.05 -9.71 -14.59
CA ILE A 407 2.21 -8.61 -15.10
C ILE A 407 0.72 -8.88 -14.91
N LEU A 408 0.18 -10.02 -15.36
CA LEU A 408 -1.28 -10.21 -15.41
C LEU A 408 -1.93 -10.45 -14.05
N LEU A 409 -1.45 -11.42 -13.27
CA LEU A 409 -2.03 -11.75 -11.95
C LEU A 409 -2.00 -10.56 -10.95
N PRO A 410 -0.89 -9.80 -10.81
CA PRO A 410 -0.79 -8.63 -9.95
C PRO A 410 -1.83 -7.55 -10.21
N ILE A 411 -2.15 -7.30 -11.48
CA ILE A 411 -3.13 -6.29 -11.87
C ILE A 411 -4.51 -6.69 -11.34
N VAL A 412 -4.88 -7.98 -11.38
CA VAL A 412 -6.20 -8.45 -10.95
C VAL A 412 -6.34 -8.55 -9.44
N GLY A 413 -5.35 -9.12 -8.75
CA GLY A 413 -5.39 -9.25 -7.28
C GLY A 413 -5.54 -7.89 -6.60
N ASN A 414 -4.67 -6.96 -6.99
CA ASN A 414 -4.61 -5.63 -6.42
C ASN A 414 -5.58 -4.60 -7.06
N ALA A 415 -6.34 -4.95 -8.12
CA ALA A 415 -7.16 -4.00 -8.91
C ALA A 415 -8.08 -3.10 -8.05
N ALA A 416 -8.60 -3.65 -6.96
CA ALA A 416 -9.44 -2.93 -6.00
C ALA A 416 -8.63 -1.89 -5.22
N GLU A 417 -7.48 -2.29 -4.67
CA GLU A 417 -6.55 -1.41 -3.95
C GLU A 417 -6.01 -0.29 -4.86
N HIS A 418 -5.80 -0.59 -6.14
CA HIS A 418 -5.40 0.41 -7.15
C HIS A 418 -6.46 1.50 -7.27
N ALA A 419 -7.73 1.09 -7.40
CA ALA A 419 -8.85 2.02 -7.56
C ALA A 419 -9.09 2.87 -6.29
N THR A 420 -8.95 2.29 -5.09
CA THR A 420 -9.06 3.04 -3.84
C THR A 420 -7.89 4.01 -3.66
N ALA A 421 -6.64 3.55 -3.83
CA ALA A 421 -5.43 4.37 -3.72
C ALA A 421 -5.48 5.61 -4.65
N VAL A 422 -5.84 5.42 -5.92
CA VAL A 422 -5.97 6.52 -6.89
C VAL A 422 -7.12 7.46 -6.50
N THR A 423 -8.24 6.93 -6.00
CA THR A 423 -9.37 7.75 -5.55
C THR A 423 -9.01 8.63 -4.35
N VAL A 424 -8.27 8.10 -3.38
CA VAL A 424 -7.82 8.88 -2.21
C VAL A 424 -6.72 9.88 -2.58
N ALA A 425 -5.82 9.54 -3.52
CA ALA A 425 -4.84 10.48 -4.08
C ALA A 425 -5.50 11.67 -4.80
N ILE A 426 -6.58 11.44 -5.57
CA ILE A 426 -7.37 12.50 -6.22
C ILE A 426 -8.01 13.42 -5.16
N LYS A 427 -8.51 12.84 -4.05
CA LYS A 427 -9.03 13.56 -2.86
C LYS A 427 -7.97 14.26 -2.01
N ASP A 428 -6.70 14.23 -2.43
CA ASP A 428 -5.55 14.81 -1.72
C ASP A 428 -5.09 14.09 -0.45
N LYS A 429 -5.50 12.85 -0.26
CA LYS A 429 -5.03 12.02 0.86
C LYS A 429 -3.83 11.19 0.43
N MET A 430 -2.72 11.86 0.10
CA MET A 430 -1.54 11.17 -0.45
C MET A 430 -0.87 10.24 0.58
N ASP A 431 -0.95 10.55 1.88
CA ASP A 431 -0.51 9.66 2.96
C ASP A 431 -1.17 8.28 2.88
N LEU A 432 -2.49 8.26 2.66
CA LEU A 432 -3.29 7.04 2.53
C LEU A 432 -2.98 6.33 1.21
N ALA A 433 -2.81 7.07 0.11
CA ALA A 433 -2.43 6.48 -1.18
C ALA A 433 -1.07 5.77 -1.14
N ILE A 434 -0.06 6.40 -0.52
CA ILE A 434 1.27 5.84 -0.32
C ILE A 434 1.22 4.69 0.70
N GLY A 435 0.43 4.85 1.77
CA GLY A 435 0.19 3.80 2.76
C GLY A 435 -0.38 2.52 2.16
N VAL A 436 -1.32 2.63 1.21
CA VAL A 436 -1.81 1.48 0.43
C VAL A 436 -0.69 0.94 -0.46
N ALA A 437 -0.11 1.75 -1.36
CA ALA A 437 0.84 1.27 -2.36
C ALA A 437 2.15 0.71 -1.77
N VAL A 438 2.87 1.50 -0.95
CA VAL A 438 4.16 1.13 -0.38
C VAL A 438 3.97 0.19 0.83
N GLY A 439 2.89 0.37 1.60
CA GLY A 439 2.56 -0.52 2.73
C GLY A 439 2.19 -1.93 2.28
N SER A 440 1.33 -2.08 1.27
CA SER A 440 1.01 -3.37 0.64
C SER A 440 2.29 -4.03 0.09
N SER A 441 3.09 -3.29 -0.69
CA SER A 441 4.40 -3.76 -1.21
C SER A 441 5.33 -4.30 -0.10
N MET A 442 5.45 -3.58 1.01
CA MET A 442 6.25 -3.97 2.16
C MET A 442 5.66 -5.19 2.90
N GLN A 443 4.33 -5.32 2.97
CA GLN A 443 3.66 -6.52 3.51
C GLN A 443 3.90 -7.74 2.60
N VAL A 444 3.81 -7.61 1.27
CA VAL A 444 4.14 -8.71 0.35
C VAL A 444 5.59 -9.18 0.56
N ALA A 445 6.54 -8.24 0.68
CA ALA A 445 7.96 -8.57 0.83
C ALA A 445 8.36 -9.13 2.21
N LEU A 446 7.81 -8.60 3.31
CA LEU A 446 8.17 -9.01 4.67
C LEU A 446 7.28 -10.10 5.29
N PHE A 447 6.06 -10.28 4.77
CA PHE A 447 5.10 -11.25 5.29
C PHE A 447 4.70 -12.30 4.25
N VAL A 448 4.14 -11.92 3.11
CA VAL A 448 3.54 -12.88 2.16
C VAL A 448 4.58 -13.80 1.53
N ILE A 449 5.67 -13.26 0.98
CA ILE A 449 6.79 -14.04 0.40
C ILE A 449 7.38 -15.01 1.45
N PRO A 450 7.82 -14.55 2.65
CA PRO A 450 8.32 -15.45 3.70
C PRO A 450 7.30 -16.48 4.19
N LEU A 451 6.02 -16.11 4.32
CA LEU A 451 4.97 -17.03 4.73
C LEU A 451 4.77 -18.14 3.70
N LEU A 452 4.80 -17.84 2.40
CA LEU A 452 4.67 -18.83 1.34
C LEU A 452 5.87 -19.78 1.27
N VAL A 453 7.09 -19.33 1.57
CA VAL A 453 8.25 -20.24 1.74
C VAL A 453 8.05 -21.19 2.92
N MET A 454 7.47 -20.71 4.02
CA MET A 454 7.16 -21.56 5.18
C MET A 454 5.99 -22.53 4.91
N ILE A 455 4.97 -22.11 4.15
CA ILE A 455 3.86 -22.96 3.69
C ILE A 455 4.40 -24.04 2.73
N GLY A 456 5.21 -23.66 1.75
CA GLY A 456 5.85 -24.59 0.81
C GLY A 456 6.71 -25.63 1.52
N TRP A 457 7.49 -25.22 2.54
CA TRP A 457 8.22 -26.16 3.39
C TRP A 457 7.27 -27.12 4.15
N GLY A 458 6.15 -26.62 4.68
CA GLY A 458 5.12 -27.45 5.32
C GLY A 458 4.40 -28.41 4.37
N MET A 459 4.31 -28.07 3.08
CA MET A 459 3.74 -28.90 2.01
C MET A 459 4.75 -29.86 1.37
N GLY A 460 6.04 -29.79 1.74
CA GLY A 460 7.12 -30.58 1.13
C GLY A 460 7.59 -30.07 -0.24
N VAL A 461 7.19 -28.85 -0.64
CA VAL A 461 7.60 -28.21 -1.89
C VAL A 461 8.92 -27.48 -1.66
N ASP A 462 10.02 -28.23 -1.69
CA ASP A 462 11.38 -27.70 -1.44
C ASP A 462 11.81 -26.61 -2.46
N ALA A 463 11.18 -26.58 -3.64
CA ALA A 463 11.42 -25.58 -4.68
C ALA A 463 10.88 -24.18 -4.34
N MET A 464 9.91 -24.05 -3.42
CA MET A 464 9.39 -22.75 -3.00
C MET A 464 10.40 -22.05 -2.08
N GLY A 465 11.27 -21.23 -2.68
CA GLY A 465 12.34 -20.51 -2.01
C GLY A 465 12.35 -19.02 -2.32
N LEU A 466 13.40 -18.35 -1.84
CA LEU A 466 13.71 -16.95 -2.11
C LEU A 466 14.73 -16.79 -3.25
N SER A 467 14.95 -17.83 -4.05
CA SER A 467 15.60 -17.70 -5.35
C SER A 467 14.56 -17.27 -6.38
N PHE A 468 14.75 -16.10 -6.96
CA PHE A 468 13.90 -15.56 -8.02
C PHE A 468 14.73 -15.36 -9.30
N ASP A 469 14.05 -15.17 -10.42
CA ASP A 469 14.74 -14.86 -11.67
C ASP A 469 15.63 -13.59 -11.53
N PRO A 470 16.88 -13.60 -12.05
CA PRO A 470 17.81 -12.48 -11.86
C PRO A 470 17.35 -11.17 -12.49
N PHE A 471 16.60 -11.21 -13.60
CA PHE A 471 16.01 -10.02 -14.21
C PHE A 471 14.91 -9.45 -13.31
N GLN A 472 14.05 -10.31 -12.75
CA GLN A 472 13.01 -9.90 -11.79
C GLN A 472 13.59 -9.23 -10.54
N VAL A 473 14.65 -9.81 -9.96
CA VAL A 473 15.35 -9.20 -8.80
C VAL A 473 16.00 -7.87 -9.17
N ALA A 474 16.60 -7.77 -10.37
CA ALA A 474 17.21 -6.53 -10.84
C ALA A 474 16.19 -5.40 -11.06
N VAL A 475 15.06 -5.67 -11.74
CA VAL A 475 14.02 -4.64 -11.95
C VAL A 475 13.33 -4.26 -10.64
N LEU A 476 13.14 -5.21 -9.72
CA LEU A 476 12.60 -4.94 -8.39
C LEU A 476 13.54 -4.04 -7.59
N PHE A 477 14.84 -4.33 -7.56
CA PHE A 477 15.82 -3.51 -6.87
C PHE A 477 15.86 -2.07 -7.41
N VAL A 478 15.83 -1.90 -8.74
CA VAL A 478 15.75 -0.57 -9.37
C VAL A 478 14.44 0.15 -9.03
N ALA A 479 13.31 -0.56 -9.04
CA ALA A 479 12.00 0.00 -8.68
C ALA A 479 11.96 0.49 -7.24
N VAL A 480 12.47 -0.30 -6.28
CA VAL A 480 12.52 0.11 -4.86
C VAL A 480 13.45 1.31 -4.67
N LEU A 481 14.63 1.32 -5.28
CA LEU A 481 15.54 2.47 -5.20
C LEU A 481 14.92 3.74 -5.78
N LEU A 482 14.24 3.64 -6.94
CA LEU A 482 13.56 4.79 -7.55
C LEU A 482 12.44 5.31 -6.65
N VAL A 483 11.55 4.44 -6.15
CA VAL A 483 10.46 4.87 -5.27
C VAL A 483 10.99 5.46 -3.97
N ASN A 484 11.99 4.84 -3.34
CA ASN A 484 12.58 5.38 -2.11
C ASN A 484 13.24 6.76 -2.34
N TYR A 485 13.81 7.00 -3.52
CA TYR A 485 14.30 8.32 -3.91
C TYR A 485 13.16 9.32 -4.14
N LEU A 486 12.10 8.93 -4.87
CA LEU A 486 10.98 9.81 -5.19
C LEU A 486 10.15 10.20 -3.97
N ILE A 487 10.03 9.35 -2.95
CA ILE A 487 9.31 9.71 -1.72
C ILE A 487 10.20 10.43 -0.68
N ALA A 488 11.49 10.63 -0.96
CA ALA A 488 12.43 11.14 0.03
C ALA A 488 12.19 12.61 0.40
N ASP A 489 11.67 13.42 -0.53
CA ASP A 489 11.48 14.87 -0.34
C ASP A 489 10.12 15.24 0.30
N GLY A 490 9.23 14.27 0.49
CA GLY A 490 7.90 14.44 1.07
C GLY A 490 6.85 15.02 0.13
N LYS A 491 7.13 15.03 -1.19
CA LYS A 491 6.27 15.63 -2.19
C LYS A 491 6.09 14.73 -3.40
N SER A 492 5.06 15.03 -4.18
CA SER A 492 4.82 14.37 -5.46
C SER A 492 4.19 15.33 -6.47
N HIS A 493 4.48 15.11 -7.74
CA HIS A 493 3.88 15.80 -8.87
C HIS A 493 3.59 14.86 -10.04
N TRP A 494 2.69 15.28 -10.94
CA TRP A 494 2.16 14.42 -12.02
C TRP A 494 3.24 13.83 -12.94
N LEU A 495 4.40 14.49 -13.07
CA LEU A 495 5.51 14.03 -13.91
C LEU A 495 6.20 12.79 -13.32
N GLU A 496 6.36 12.69 -12.00
CA GLU A 496 6.85 11.46 -11.35
C GLU A 496 5.88 10.30 -11.55
N GLY A 497 4.58 10.59 -11.44
CA GLY A 497 3.55 9.60 -11.72
C GLY A 497 3.66 9.03 -13.14
N MET A 498 3.87 9.91 -14.13
CA MET A 498 4.11 9.50 -15.50
C MET A 498 5.42 8.70 -15.66
N LEU A 499 6.51 9.09 -14.98
CA LEU A 499 7.79 8.37 -15.03
C LEU A 499 7.67 6.95 -14.45
N LEU A 500 6.98 6.78 -13.32
CA LEU A 500 6.73 5.48 -12.70
C LEU A 500 5.87 4.56 -13.60
N MET A 501 4.77 5.08 -14.16
CA MET A 501 3.95 4.33 -15.12
C MET A 501 4.73 3.95 -16.39
N CYS A 502 5.55 4.87 -16.93
CA CYS A 502 6.42 4.57 -18.06
C CYS A 502 7.44 3.46 -17.75
N LEU A 503 8.04 3.46 -16.55
CA LEU A 503 8.96 2.40 -16.14
C LEU A 503 8.24 1.05 -16.02
N TYR A 504 7.03 1.01 -15.46
CA TYR A 504 6.21 -0.21 -15.42
C TYR A 504 5.93 -0.75 -16.82
N CYS A 505 5.52 0.13 -17.76
CA CYS A 505 5.31 -0.25 -19.16
C CYS A 505 6.59 -0.76 -19.84
N ILE A 506 7.75 -0.17 -19.56
CA ILE A 506 9.05 -0.64 -20.07
C ILE A 506 9.35 -2.04 -19.52
N ILE A 507 9.14 -2.29 -18.22
CA ILE A 507 9.36 -3.61 -17.60
C ILE A 507 8.42 -4.65 -18.21
N ALA A 508 7.14 -4.33 -18.43
CA ALA A 508 6.17 -5.21 -19.08
C ALA A 508 6.59 -5.57 -20.51
N VAL A 509 7.03 -4.59 -21.31
CA VAL A 509 7.56 -4.82 -22.66
C VAL A 509 8.86 -5.63 -22.64
N CYS A 510 9.77 -5.38 -21.69
CA CYS A 510 10.98 -6.17 -21.53
C CYS A 510 10.68 -7.64 -21.17
N SER A 511 9.74 -7.88 -20.25
CA SER A 511 9.29 -9.23 -19.88
C SER A 511 8.68 -9.97 -21.08
N TRP A 512 7.83 -9.29 -21.87
CA TRP A 512 7.27 -9.85 -23.10
C TRP A 512 8.34 -10.17 -24.17
N CYS A 513 9.24 -9.22 -24.43
CA CYS A 513 10.30 -9.39 -25.44
C CYS A 513 11.40 -10.38 -25.03
N MET A 514 11.68 -10.54 -23.73
CA MET A 514 12.64 -11.52 -23.22
C MET A 514 12.18 -12.95 -23.55
N PHE A 515 10.88 -13.23 -23.40
CA PHE A 515 10.28 -14.48 -23.85
C PHE A 515 10.41 -14.68 -25.36
N ASP A 516 10.07 -13.67 -26.16
CA ASP A 516 10.21 -13.68 -27.63
C ASP A 516 11.65 -13.99 -28.08
N LEU A 517 12.65 -13.51 -27.32
CA LEU A 517 14.07 -13.78 -27.57
C LEU A 517 14.47 -15.23 -27.23
N ILE A 518 14.10 -15.71 -26.03
CA ILE A 518 14.39 -17.08 -25.57
C ILE A 518 13.70 -18.10 -26.48
N ALA A 519 12.44 -17.87 -26.85
CA ALA A 519 11.71 -18.72 -27.80
C ALA A 519 12.41 -18.82 -29.16
N ARG A 520 13.01 -17.73 -29.65
CA ARG A 520 13.75 -17.70 -30.92
C ARG A 520 15.11 -18.40 -30.88
N GLU A 521 15.79 -18.44 -29.74
CA GLU A 521 17.08 -19.13 -29.61
C GLU A 521 16.95 -20.62 -29.23
N VAL A 522 15.98 -20.99 -28.38
CA VAL A 522 15.84 -22.36 -27.87
C VAL A 522 15.14 -23.31 -28.85
N VAL A 523 14.15 -22.82 -29.62
CA VAL A 523 13.44 -23.63 -30.63
C VAL A 523 14.35 -24.15 -31.75
N PRO A 524 15.26 -23.36 -32.38
CA PRO A 524 16.16 -23.92 -33.39
C PRO A 524 17.21 -24.89 -32.82
N LEU A 525 17.69 -24.70 -31.58
CA LEU A 525 18.63 -25.65 -30.96
C LEU A 525 17.98 -27.00 -30.65
N THR A 526 16.76 -27.02 -30.12
CA THR A 526 16.04 -28.27 -29.83
C THR A 526 15.70 -29.05 -31.11
N CYS A 527 15.31 -28.36 -32.18
CA CYS A 527 15.15 -28.98 -33.50
C CYS A 527 16.49 -29.54 -34.06
N LEU A 528 17.61 -28.84 -33.88
CA LEU A 528 18.93 -29.31 -34.33
C LEU A 528 19.41 -30.55 -33.57
N VAL A 529 19.16 -30.64 -32.25
CA VAL A 529 19.52 -31.83 -31.46
C VAL A 529 18.67 -33.04 -31.85
N LEU A 530 17.38 -32.87 -32.15
CA LEU A 530 16.49 -33.96 -32.59
C LEU A 530 16.75 -34.44 -34.03
N ILE A 531 17.39 -33.61 -34.87
CA ILE A 531 17.83 -34.00 -36.23
C ILE A 531 19.22 -34.70 -36.18
N GLY A 532 19.92 -34.67 -35.04
CA GLY A 532 21.31 -35.12 -34.89
C GLY A 532 21.54 -36.61 -34.62
N TYR A 533 20.50 -37.44 -34.44
CA TYR A 533 20.64 -38.88 -34.19
C TYR A 533 20.25 -39.72 -35.42
N PRO A 534 21.21 -40.17 -36.24
CA PRO A 534 20.96 -41.26 -37.18
C PRO A 534 20.81 -42.57 -36.39
N THR A 535 19.59 -43.07 -36.27
CA THR A 535 19.33 -44.44 -35.83
C THR A 535 19.80 -45.41 -36.91
N ASP A 536 21.06 -45.83 -36.86
CA ASP A 536 21.61 -46.84 -37.76
C ASP A 536 21.11 -48.25 -37.39
N HIS A 537 19.85 -48.51 -37.75
CA HIS A 537 19.27 -49.84 -37.77
C HIS A 537 19.31 -50.37 -39.21
N ARG A 538 20.36 -51.14 -39.54
CA ARG A 538 20.33 -52.09 -40.65
C ARG A 538 20.98 -53.42 -40.25
N ASP A 539 20.12 -54.41 -40.03
CA ASP A 539 20.50 -55.81 -40.08
C ASP A 539 20.92 -56.20 -41.51
N GLY A 540 21.87 -57.13 -41.63
CA GLY A 540 21.82 -58.13 -42.70
C GLY A 540 22.99 -58.24 -43.70
N ALA A 541 23.76 -59.32 -43.51
CA ALA A 541 24.29 -60.24 -44.53
C ALA A 541 25.64 -59.97 -45.25
N THR A 542 26.40 -61.08 -45.38
CA THR A 542 27.56 -61.37 -46.28
C THR A 542 28.84 -60.53 -46.08
N GLU A 543 30.06 -61.09 -46.02
CA GLU A 543 30.57 -62.48 -46.13
C GLU A 543 31.43 -62.88 -44.91
#